data_AF-A0A7Z9E0M3-F1
#
_entry.id   AF-A0A7Z9E0M3-F1
#
_cell.length_a   1.000
_cell.length_b   1.000
_cell.length_c   1.000
_cell.angle_alpha   90.00
_cell.angle_beta   90.00
_cell.angle_gamma   90.00
#
_symmetry.space_group_name_H-M   'P 1'
#
loop_
_entity.id
_entity.type
_entity.pdbx_description
1 polymer ?
#
loop_
_entity_poly.entity_id
_entity_poly.type
_entity_poly.pdbx_seq_one_letter_code
_entity_poly.pdbx_strand_id
1 'polypeptide(L)' 'MKALKVMAIINDQGQLTLDHPLITDKNSRVEVIVLIPEQTDLDDKSQTEVLADFRQAWQEAMTGQTIPVAQLWEGIEDV' A
#
# COMPACT_ATOMS: atom_id res chain seq x y z
N MET A 1 23.71 -11.21 -9.95
CA MET A 1 22.81 -11.66 -8.86
C MET A 1 21.40 -11.77 -9.42
N LYS A 2 20.64 -12.80 -9.05
CA LYS A 2 19.26 -13.02 -9.50
C LYS A 2 18.36 -13.09 -8.27
N ALA A 3 17.29 -12.30 -8.23
CA ALA A 3 16.30 -12.35 -7.16
C ALA A 3 15.20 -13.35 -7.50
N LEU A 4 14.76 -14.13 -6.50
CA LEU A 4 13.63 -15.04 -6.59
C LEU A 4 12.63 -14.66 -5.50
N LYS A 5 11.35 -14.51 -5.85
CA LYS A 5 10.26 -14.23 -4.91
C LYS A 5 9.40 -15.47 -4.76
N VAL A 6 9.26 -15.95 -3.53
CA VAL A 6 8.38 -17.07 -3.15
C VAL A 6 7.69 -16.69 -1.84
N MET A 7 6.44 -17.11 -1.68
CA MET A 7 5.69 -16.91 -0.45
C MET A 7 6.16 -17.90 0.63
N ALA A 8 6.14 -17.45 1.86
CA ALA A 8 6.64 -18.20 2.99
C ALA A 8 5.97 -17.74 4.28
N ILE A 9 5.95 -18.63 5.26
CA ILE A 9 5.38 -18.39 6.59
C ILE A 9 6.52 -18.38 7.60
N ILE A 10 6.53 -17.36 8.47
CA ILE A 10 7.32 -17.38 9.71
C ILE A 10 6.41 -17.97 10.78
N ASN A 11 6.79 -19.13 11.32
CA ASN A 11 6.00 -19.77 12.37
C ASN A 11 6.28 -19.15 13.75
N ASP A 12 5.56 -19.61 14.78
CA ASP A 12 5.66 -19.11 16.16
C ASP A 12 7.06 -19.30 16.79
N GLN A 13 7.90 -20.15 16.20
CA GLN A 13 9.29 -20.37 16.62
C GLN A 13 10.29 -19.50 15.84
N GLY A 14 9.81 -18.62 14.96
CA GLY A 14 10.64 -17.76 14.12
C GLY A 14 11.30 -18.47 12.93
N GLN A 15 10.85 -19.68 12.57
CA GLN A 15 11.39 -20.42 11.43
C GLN A 15 10.64 -20.06 10.15
N LEU A 16 11.39 -19.84 9.06
CA LEU A 16 10.85 -19.56 7.73
C LEU A 16 10.56 -20.88 7.00
N THR A 17 9.29 -21.14 6.70
CA THR A 17 8.86 -22.26 5.85
C THR A 17 8.42 -21.71 4.50
N LEU A 18 9.07 -22.14 3.43
CA LEU A 18 8.67 -21.76 2.07
C LEU A 18 7.46 -22.59 1.62
N ASP A 19 6.51 -21.95 0.94
CA ASP A 19 5.37 -22.68 0.36
C ASP A 19 5.85 -23.66 -0.71
N HIS A 20 6.86 -23.25 -1.49
CA HIS A 20 7.46 -24.01 -2.58
C HIS A 20 9.00 -23.96 -2.51
N PRO A 21 9.70 -25.01 -2.96
CA PRO A 21 11.16 -25.05 -2.94
C PRO A 21 11.78 -24.05 -3.93
N LEU A 22 12.93 -23.48 -3.55
CA LEU A 22 13.75 -22.67 -4.46
C LEU A 22 14.51 -23.59 -5.42
N ILE A 23 14.07 -23.64 -6.68
CA ILE A 23 14.73 -24.44 -7.71
C ILE A 23 15.99 -23.68 -8.18
N THR A 24 17.16 -24.29 -7.93
CA THR A 24 18.46 -23.79 -8.37
C THR A 24 19.29 -24.94 -8.93
N ASP A 25 20.17 -24.65 -9.88
CA ASP A 25 20.95 -25.68 -10.58
C ASP A 25 22.06 -26.31 -9.72
N LYS A 26 22.37 -25.69 -8.56
CA LYS A 26 23.48 -26.08 -7.69
C LYS A 26 23.15 -25.78 -6.23
N ASN A 27 23.56 -26.68 -5.34
CA ASN A 27 23.56 -26.40 -3.91
C ASN A 27 24.52 -25.24 -3.61
N SER A 28 24.00 -24.16 -3.03
CA SER A 28 24.76 -22.94 -2.77
C SER A 28 24.15 -22.16 -1.62
N ARG A 29 24.98 -21.35 -0.95
CA ARG A 29 24.52 -20.40 0.07
C ARG A 29 23.91 -19.19 -0.60
N VAL A 30 22.74 -18.77 -0.11
CA VAL A 30 22.00 -17.60 -0.62
C VAL A 30 21.76 -16.59 0.49
N GLU A 31 21.54 -15.34 0.10
CA GLU A 31 21.05 -14.27 0.97
C GLU A 31 19.51 -14.25 0.91
N VAL A 32 18.86 -14.15 2.07
CA VAL A 32 17.39 -14.15 2.17
C VAL A 32 16.94 -12.78 2.69
N ILE A 33 16.03 -12.14 1.95
CA ILE A 33 15.36 -10.90 2.36
C ILE A 33 13.90 -11.24 2.67
N VAL A 34 13.45 -10.92 3.88
CA VAL A 34 12.08 -11.17 4.33
C VAL A 34 11.33 -9.85 4.40
N LEU A 35 10.20 -9.76 3.69
CA LEU A 35 9.31 -8.60 3.72
C LEU A 35 8.16 -8.92 4.65
N ILE A 36 8.12 -8.28 5.83
CA ILE A 36 7.00 -8.37 6.77
C ILE A 36 6.07 -7.19 6.44
N PRO A 37 4.80 -7.43 6.05
CA PRO A 37 3.86 -6.34 5.85
C PRO A 37 3.65 -5.62 7.17
N GLU A 38 3.86 -4.31 7.18
CA GLU A 38 3.41 -3.50 8.30
C GLU A 38 1.89 -3.61 8.36
N GLN A 39 1.36 -3.93 9.54
CA GLN A 39 -0.04 -3.65 9.82
C GLN A 39 -0.12 -2.13 9.84
N THR A 40 -0.51 -1.53 8.73
CA THR A 40 -1.01 -0.16 8.78
C THR A 40 -2.22 -0.22 9.68
N ASP A 41 -2.07 0.25 10.92
CA ASP A 41 -3.16 0.84 11.66
C ASP A 41 -3.73 1.91 10.73
N LEU A 42 -4.74 1.51 9.94
CA LEU A 42 -5.48 2.42 9.09
C LEU A 42 -6.21 3.34 10.06
N ASP A 43 -5.56 4.44 10.41
CA ASP A 43 -6.15 5.55 11.13
C ASP A 43 -7.50 5.86 10.49
N ASP A 44 -8.55 5.76 11.31
CA ASP A 44 -9.94 5.42 10.98
C ASP A 44 -10.64 6.45 10.07
N LYS A 45 -10.22 6.54 8.81
CA LYS A 45 -11.20 6.67 7.74
C LYS A 45 -11.38 5.30 7.14
N SER A 46 -12.54 4.69 7.44
CA SER A 46 -12.90 3.41 6.83
C SER A 46 -12.66 3.49 5.32
N GLN A 47 -12.12 2.44 4.69
CA GLN A 47 -11.90 2.44 3.23
C GLN A 47 -13.17 2.85 2.46
N THR A 48 -14.33 2.56 3.03
CA THR A 48 -15.65 2.99 2.55
C THR A 48 -15.81 4.51 2.49
N GLU A 49 -15.36 5.24 3.51
CA GLU A 49 -15.42 6.71 3.58
C GLU A 49 -14.50 7.35 2.54
N VAL A 50 -13.25 6.87 2.42
CA VAL A 50 -12.31 7.35 1.40
C VAL A 50 -12.86 7.12 -0.02
N LEU A 51 -13.47 5.96 -0.26
CA LEU A 51 -14.11 5.66 -1.55
C LEU A 51 -15.36 6.53 -1.80
N ALA A 52 -16.10 6.90 -0.75
CA ALA A 52 -17.25 7.79 -0.87
C ALA A 52 -16.81 9.22 -1.20
N ASP A 53 -15.83 9.75 -0.45
CA ASP A 53 -15.21 11.06 -0.68
C ASP A 53 -14.67 11.15 -2.12
N PHE A 54 -13.97 10.11 -2.58
CA PHE A 54 -13.44 10.07 -3.94
C PHE A 54 -14.53 10.07 -5.02
N ARG A 55 -15.59 9.27 -4.85
CA ARG A 55 -16.71 9.25 -5.81
C ARG A 55 -17.39 10.61 -5.91
N GLN A 56 -17.57 11.29 -4.77
CA GLN A 56 -18.15 12.62 -4.73
C GLN A 56 -17.26 13.62 -5.47
N ALA A 57 -15.97 13.71 -5.14
CA ALA A 57 -15.04 14.62 -5.80
C ALA A 57 -14.93 14.35 -7.31
N TRP A 58 -14.98 13.09 -7.72
CA TRP A 58 -15.01 12.70 -9.14
C TRP A 58 -16.27 13.20 -9.84
N GLN A 59 -17.44 13.06 -9.21
CA GLN A 59 -18.69 13.56 -9.75
C GLN A 59 -18.68 15.08 -9.88
N GLU A 60 -18.19 15.80 -8.86
CA GLU A 60 -18.04 17.25 -8.87
C GLU A 60 -17.12 17.73 -10.00
N ALA A 61 -15.99 17.05 -10.21
CA ALA A 61 -15.10 17.33 -11.33
C ALA A 61 -15.78 17.12 -12.70
N MET A 62 -16.53 16.02 -12.85
CA MET A 62 -17.24 15.70 -14.09
C MET A 62 -18.41 16.64 -14.38
N THR A 63 -19.05 17.20 -13.35
CA THR A 63 -20.16 18.17 -13.50
C THR A 63 -19.70 19.63 -13.52
N GLY A 64 -18.40 19.89 -13.37
CA GLY A 64 -17.84 21.24 -13.31
C GLY A 64 -18.14 21.98 -12.00
N GLN A 65 -18.57 21.26 -10.96
CA GLN A 65 -18.76 21.78 -9.60
C GLN A 65 -17.43 21.87 -8.87
N THR A 66 -16.47 22.60 -9.46
CA THR A 66 -15.11 22.76 -8.96
C THR A 66 -14.82 24.23 -8.70
N ILE A 67 -13.97 24.52 -7.72
CA ILE A 67 -13.44 25.86 -7.50
C ILE A 67 -12.12 26.05 -8.26
N PRO A 68 -11.90 27.19 -8.95
CA PRO A 68 -10.63 27.48 -9.59
C PRO A 68 -9.49 27.53 -8.59
N VAL A 69 -8.31 27.06 -9.00
CA VAL A 69 -7.11 27.03 -8.12
C VAL A 69 -6.76 28.42 -7.57
N ALA A 70 -6.97 29.48 -8.37
CA ALA A 70 -6.73 30.85 -7.95
C ALA A 70 -7.64 31.30 -6.78
N GLN A 71 -8.83 30.70 -6.67
CA GLN A 71 -9.81 31.01 -5.62
C GLN A 71 -9.71 30.08 -4.40
N LEU A 72 -8.84 29.06 -4.42
CA LEU A 72 -8.64 28.16 -3.28
C LEU A 72 -8.14 28.89 -2.03
N TRP A 73 -7.45 30.02 -2.21
CA TRP A 73 -6.86 30.81 -1.12
C TRP A 73 -7.77 31.95 -0.65
N GLU A 74 -8.85 32.24 -1.38
CA GLU A 74 -9.83 33.27 -1.00
C GLU A 74 -10.59 32.81 0.26
N GLY A 75 -10.45 33.54 1.38
CA GLY A 75 -11.10 33.21 2.65
C GLY A 75 -10.26 32.38 3.63
N ILE A 76 -9.03 32.01 3.28
CA ILE A 76 -8.06 31.41 4.22
C ILE A 76 -7.30 32.50 5.02
N GLU A 77 -7.37 33.76 4.58
CA GLU A 77 -6.64 34.89 5.20
C GLU A 77 -7.30 35.45 6.49
N ASP A 78 -8.46 34.94 6.91
CA ASP A 78 -9.23 35.44 8.06
C ASP A 78 -9.17 34.49 9.27
N VAL A 79 -7.94 34.12 9.67
CA VAL A 79 -7.62 33.33 10.89
C VAL A 79 -6.49 33.95 11.70
#